data_AF-A0A2E8B0Y4-F1
#
_entry.id   AF-A0A2E8B0Y4-F1
#
_cell.length_a   1.000
_cell.length_b   1.000
_cell.length_c   1.000
_cell.angle_alpha   90.00
_cell.angle_beta   90.00
_cell.angle_gamma   90.00
#
_symmetry.space_group_name_H-M   'P 1'
#
loop_
_entity.id
_entity.type
_entity.pdbx_description
1 polymer ?
#
loop_
_entity_poly.entity_id
_entity_poly.type
_entity_poly.pdbx_seq_one_letter_code
_entity_poly.pdbx_strand_id
1 'polypeptide(L)'
;MCRTERFVVSGFFCKVDDKHVPLYRVVWISDVPHFCGREDCLFEGCYEIRLEQSESVWGSREDRDKMLAVLEQWQGGIPPEEDREWEG
;
A
#
# COMPACT_ATOMS: atom_id res chain seq x y z
N MET A 1 19.99 18.26 -8.05
CA MET A 1 20.07 17.58 -6.73
C MET A 1 18.65 17.23 -6.32
N CYS A 2 18.16 16.04 -6.67
CA CYS A 2 16.88 15.54 -6.14
C CYS A 2 17.11 15.18 -4.67
N ARG A 3 16.40 15.82 -3.76
CA ARG A 3 16.30 15.33 -2.39
C ARG A 3 15.61 13.98 -2.46
N THR A 4 16.31 12.92 -2.09
CA THR A 4 15.67 11.67 -1.71
C THR A 4 14.94 11.96 -0.41
N GLU A 5 13.67 12.35 -0.50
CA GLU A 5 12.81 12.39 0.68
C GLU A 5 12.79 10.97 1.25
N ARG A 6 13.37 10.82 2.44
CA ARG A 6 13.27 9.59 3.22
C ARG A 6 11.78 9.39 3.48
N PHE A 7 11.18 8.37 2.86
CA PHE A 7 9.83 7.94 3.17
C PHE A 7 9.81 7.42 4.62
N VAL A 8 9.41 8.28 5.54
CA VAL A 8 9.03 7.86 6.89
C VAL A 8 7.64 7.26 6.76
N VAL A 9 7.52 5.94 6.85
CA VAL A 9 6.20 5.28 6.96
C VAL A 9 5.67 5.56 8.36
N SER A 10 5.03 6.71 8.52
CA SER A 10 4.46 7.16 9.79
C SER A 10 2.99 6.72 9.97
N GLY A 11 2.58 5.57 9.43
CA GLY A 11 1.19 5.14 9.55
C GLY A 11 0.93 3.68 9.23
N PHE A 12 0.00 3.08 9.98
CA PHE A 12 -0.58 1.76 9.74
C PHE A 12 -1.55 1.73 8.54
N PHE A 13 -1.55 2.78 7.72
CA PHE A 13 -2.47 2.96 6.61
C PHE A 13 -1.69 3.28 5.32
N CYS A 14 -2.17 2.76 4.20
CA CYS A 14 -1.77 3.20 2.86
C CYS A 14 -2.98 3.82 2.17
N LYS A 15 -2.80 4.95 1.49
CA LYS A 15 -3.88 5.61 0.76
C LYS A 15 -4.00 4.99 -0.64
N VAL A 16 -5.20 4.52 -0.97
CA VAL A 16 -5.57 4.01 -2.30
C VAL A 16 -6.73 4.85 -2.79
N ASP A 17 -6.55 5.57 -3.90
CA ASP A 17 -7.53 6.56 -4.37
C ASP A 17 -7.85 7.58 -3.25
N ASP A 18 -9.09 7.67 -2.76
CA ASP A 18 -9.51 8.52 -1.64
C ASP A 18 -9.62 7.79 -0.28
N LYS A 19 -9.22 6.50 -0.21
CA LYS A 19 -9.41 5.63 0.97
C LYS A 19 -8.11 5.42 1.74
N HIS A 20 -8.16 5.53 3.07
CA HIS A 20 -7.06 5.10 3.95
C HIS A 20 -7.24 3.64 4.33
N VAL A 21 -6.43 2.77 3.76
CA VAL A 21 -6.54 1.31 3.89
C VAL A 21 -5.61 0.83 4.99
N PRO A 22 -6.11 0.20 6.06
CA PRO A 22 -5.25 -0.37 7.09
C PRO A 22 -4.44 -1.54 6.55
N LEU A 23 -3.12 -1.53 6.76
CA LEU A 23 -2.21 -2.55 6.23
C LEU A 23 -2.54 -3.96 6.74
N TYR A 24 -2.92 -4.07 8.03
CA TYR A 24 -3.24 -5.35 8.66
C TYR A 24 -4.48 -6.04 8.07
N ARG A 25 -5.32 -5.32 7.30
CA ARG A 25 -6.49 -5.92 6.63
C ARG A 25 -6.17 -6.46 5.24
N VAL A 26 -4.99 -6.20 4.68
CA VAL A 26 -4.66 -6.61 3.31
C VAL A 26 -4.35 -8.11 3.30
N VAL A 27 -5.05 -8.85 2.44
CA VAL A 27 -4.91 -10.31 2.28
C VAL A 27 -3.99 -10.63 1.10
N TRP A 28 -4.25 -10.01 -0.06
CA TRP A 28 -3.40 -10.14 -1.24
C TRP A 28 -3.62 -8.96 -2.19
N ILE A 29 -2.68 -8.77 -3.11
CA ILE A 29 -2.69 -7.69 -4.10
C ILE A 29 -2.54 -8.32 -5.49
N SER A 30 -3.41 -7.95 -6.43
CA SER A 30 -3.33 -8.46 -7.79
C SER A 30 -2.15 -7.84 -8.54
N ASP A 31 -1.34 -8.69 -9.18
CA ASP A 31 -0.26 -8.22 -10.06
C ASP A 31 -0.75 -7.78 -11.44
N VAL A 32 -1.96 -8.22 -11.84
CA VAL A 32 -2.59 -7.85 -13.12
C VAL A 32 -3.86 -7.02 -12.89
N PRO A 33 -4.15 -6.05 -13.76
CA PRO A 33 -5.39 -5.30 -13.70
C PRO A 33 -6.58 -6.17 -14.10
N HIS A 34 -7.77 -5.81 -13.62
CA HIS A 34 -9.00 -6.55 -13.88
C HIS A 34 -9.51 -6.31 -15.31
N PHE A 35 -9.84 -7.41 -16.00
CA PHE A 35 -10.49 -7.37 -17.31
C PHE A 35 -11.52 -8.49 -17.38
N CYS A 36 -12.81 -8.12 -17.36
CA CYS A 36 -13.91 -9.09 -17.43
C CYS A 36 -14.79 -8.91 -18.66
N GLY A 37 -14.63 -7.80 -19.41
CA GLY A 37 -15.37 -7.53 -20.63
C GLY A 37 -16.87 -7.26 -20.45
N ARG A 38 -17.33 -7.03 -19.22
CA ARG A 38 -18.72 -6.63 -18.94
C ARG A 38 -18.87 -5.13 -19.10
N GLU A 39 -19.92 -4.70 -19.80
CA GLU A 39 -20.18 -3.28 -20.09
C GLU A 39 -20.45 -2.45 -18.83
N ASP A 40 -20.94 -3.08 -17.76
CA ASP A 40 -21.26 -2.45 -16.48
C ASP A 40 -20.10 -2.50 -15.46
N CYS A 41 -18.92 -2.97 -15.88
CA CYS A 41 -17.76 -3.04 -15.01
C CYS A 41 -17.15 -1.65 -14.74
N LEU A 42 -17.12 -1.25 -13.47
CA LEU A 42 -16.54 0.03 -13.03
C LEU A 42 -15.04 -0.04 -12.68
N PHE A 43 -14.46 -1.24 -12.70
CA PHE A 43 -13.09 -1.51 -12.25
C PHE A 43 -12.20 -2.11 -13.34
N GLU A 44 -12.67 -2.13 -14.58
CA GLU A 44 -11.90 -2.58 -15.74
C GLU A 44 -10.60 -1.75 -15.84
N GLY A 45 -9.45 -2.41 -15.93
CA GLY A 45 -8.12 -1.77 -15.94
C GLY A 45 -7.57 -1.38 -14.55
N CYS A 46 -8.34 -1.50 -13.47
CA CYS A 46 -7.86 -1.25 -12.11
C CYS A 46 -7.20 -2.48 -11.49
N TYR A 47 -6.32 -2.26 -10.52
CA TYR A 47 -5.70 -3.31 -9.72
C TYR A 47 -6.49 -3.55 -8.45
N GLU A 48 -6.71 -4.81 -8.13
CA GLU A 48 -7.43 -5.23 -6.92
C GLU A 48 -6.48 -5.37 -5.74
N ILE A 49 -6.83 -4.73 -4.63
CA ILE A 49 -6.24 -5.00 -3.32
C ILE A 49 -7.33 -5.65 -2.48
N ARG A 50 -7.16 -6.95 -2.19
CA ARG A 50 -8.12 -7.73 -1.42
C ARG A 50 -7.92 -7.46 0.07
N LEU A 51 -9.03 -7.15 0.73
CA LEU A 51 -9.09 -7.00 2.17
C LEU A 51 -9.76 -8.22 2.81
N GLU A 52 -9.65 -8.30 4.14
CA GLU A 52 -10.43 -9.25 4.94
C GLU A 52 -11.94 -9.08 4.70
N GLN A 53 -12.70 -10.13 5.05
CA GLN A 53 -14.18 -10.15 4.92
C GLN A 53 -14.69 -10.02 3.47
N SER A 54 -13.88 -10.46 2.50
CA SER A 54 -14.21 -10.43 1.06
C SER A 54 -14.40 -9.02 0.48
N GLU A 55 -13.94 -7.98 1.19
CA GLU A 55 -13.92 -6.62 0.68
C GLU A 55 -12.73 -6.41 -0.27
N SER A 56 -12.85 -5.43 -1.17
CA SER A 56 -11.76 -5.02 -2.05
C SER A 56 -11.73 -3.51 -2.20
N VAL A 57 -10.53 -2.97 -2.38
CA VAL A 57 -10.35 -1.64 -2.95
C VAL A 57 -9.67 -1.78 -4.31
N TRP A 58 -10.03 -0.87 -5.20
CA TRP A 58 -9.58 -0.85 -6.58
C TRP A 58 -8.78 0.42 -6.79
N GLY A 59 -7.61 0.30 -7.40
CA GLY A 59 -6.70 1.42 -7.56
C GLY A 59 -5.91 1.37 -8.87
N SER A 60 -5.12 2.41 -9.08
CA SER A 60 -4.18 2.48 -10.18
C SER A 60 -3.01 1.51 -9.97
N ARG A 61 -2.17 1.36 -11.01
CA ARG A 61 -0.88 0.69 -10.90
C ARG A 61 0.00 1.31 -9.80
N GLU A 62 -0.03 2.63 -9.69
CA GLU A 62 0.75 3.36 -8.70
C GLU A 62 0.28 3.05 -7.27
N ASP A 63 -1.04 2.95 -7.06
CA ASP A 63 -1.60 2.59 -5.75
C ASP A 63 -1.22 1.16 -5.34
N ARG A 64 -1.24 0.22 -6.29
CA ARG A 64 -0.75 -1.14 -6.08
C ARG A 64 0.71 -1.15 -5.66
N ASP A 65 1.57 -0.48 -6.43
CA ASP A 65 3.02 -0.45 -6.19
C ASP A 65 3.34 0.22 -4.84
N LYS A 66 2.61 1.28 -4.48
CA LYS A 66 2.69 1.92 -3.14
C LYS A 66 2.28 0.98 -2.02
N MET A 67 1.17 0.27 -2.15
CA MET A 67 0.71 -0.67 -1.12
C MET A 67 1.74 -1.79 -0.90
N LEU A 68 2.31 -2.35 -1.98
CA LEU A 68 3.38 -3.36 -1.88
C LEU A 68 4.59 -2.81 -1.12
N ALA A 69 5.09 -1.63 -1.50
CA ALA A 69 6.24 -1.01 -0.84
C ALA A 69 6.00 -0.75 0.66
N VAL A 70 4.81 -0.27 1.02
CA VAL A 70 4.45 -0.02 2.42
C VAL A 70 4.30 -1.32 3.21
N LEU A 71 3.74 -2.38 2.62
CA LEU A 71 3.66 -3.70 3.26
C LEU A 71 5.03 -4.32 3.49
N GLU A 72 5.94 -4.24 2.50
CA GLU A 72 7.33 -4.70 2.64
C GLU A 72 8.06 -3.96 3.76
N GLN A 73 7.89 -2.63 3.83
CA GLN A 73 8.47 -1.82 4.91
C GLN A 73 7.83 -2.13 6.27
N TRP A 74 6.54 -2.41 6.32
CA TRP A 74 5.84 -2.79 7.54
C TRP A 74 6.29 -4.16 8.07
N GLN A 75 6.56 -5.13 7.18
CA GLN A 75 7.11 -6.45 7.53
C GLN A 75 8.57 -6.37 7.99
N GLY A 76 9.35 -5.41 7.47
CA GLY A 76 10.78 -5.26 7.77
C GLY A 76 11.13 -4.75 9.17
N GLY A 77 10.14 -4.32 9.96
CA GLY A 77 10.35 -3.69 11.25
C GLY A 77 10.93 -2.28 11.11
N ILE A 78 10.48 -1.38 11.99
CA ILE A 78 11.09 -0.07 12.21
C ILE A 78 12.60 -0.32 12.45
N PRO A 79 13.54 0.22 11.63
CA PRO A 79 14.93 0.25 12.05
C PRO A 79 14.99 0.96 13.41
N PRO A 80 15.69 0.42 14.42
CA PRO A 80 15.76 1.06 15.73
C PRO A 80 16.22 2.50 15.58
N GLU A 81 15.72 3.38 16.45
CA GLU A 81 16.18 4.76 16.62
C GLU A 81 17.71 4.77 16.83
N GLU A 82 18.50 4.74 15.76
CA GLU A 82 19.88 5.24 15.79
C GLU A 82 19.77 6.75 15.83
N ASP A 83 19.50 7.28 17.04
CA ASP A 83 19.83 8.63 17.53
C ASP A 83 19.35 8.81 18.98
N ARG A 84 19.60 7.83 19.87
CA ARG A 84 19.73 8.13 21.30
C ARG A 84 21.21 8.12 21.65
N GLU A 85 21.89 9.23 21.35
CA GLU A 85 23.09 9.63 22.08
C GLU A 85 22.73 9.68 23.58
N TRP A 86 22.97 8.58 24.28
CA TRP A 86 23.23 8.64 25.70
C TRP A 86 24.70 9.09 25.84
N GLU A 87 24.90 10.39 25.94
CA GLU A 87 26.15 10.93 26.48
C GLU A 87 26.26 10.47 27.95
N GLY A 88 27.32 9.71 28.24
CA GLY A 88 27.68 9.29 29.59
C GLY A 88 28.22 10.42 30.45
#